data_AF-A0AAE3NGE2-F1
#
_entry.id   AF-A0AAE3NGE2-F1
#
_cell.length_a   1.000
_cell.length_b   1.000
_cell.length_c   1.000
_cell.angle_alpha   90.00
_cell.angle_beta   90.00
_cell.angle_gamma   90.00
#
_symmetry.space_group_name_H-M   'P 1'
#
loop_
_entity.id
_entity.type
_entity.pdbx_description
1 polymer ?
#
loop_
_entity_poly.entity_id
_entity_poly.type
_entity_poly.pdbx_seq_one_letter_code
_entity_poly.pdbx_strand_id
1 'polypeptide(L)'
;MRIDLRQKFELYFVSVAFTLAGLSVQTATRSGPPWRLPIEVTGWLLLLVAGLIGLWRISKLWLREVGVAEYQESQWSASNSALKAEELTRLEKYIRIFGKVQYGTFLLGFVSVVASRAAALLCS
;
A
#
# COMPACT_ATOMS: atom_id res chain seq x y z
N MET A 1 6.85 -22.43 2.75
CA MET A 1 6.69 -21.55 3.93
C MET A 1 7.59 -20.31 3.84
N ARG A 2 7.40 -19.46 2.83
CA ARG A 2 8.07 -18.12 2.71
C ARG A 2 7.08 -17.04 2.26
N ILE A 3 6.02 -17.43 1.56
CA ILE A 3 4.99 -16.53 1.05
C ILE A 3 4.15 -15.95 2.21
N ASP A 4 3.84 -16.76 3.22
CA ASP A 4 3.14 -16.33 4.44
C ASP A 4 3.79 -15.13 5.13
N LEU A 5 5.12 -15.13 5.25
CA LEU A 5 5.82 -14.09 5.99
C LEU A 5 5.73 -12.75 5.26
N ARG A 6 5.86 -12.77 3.94
CA ARG A 6 5.73 -11.58 3.09
C ARG A 6 4.31 -11.02 3.14
N GLN A 7 3.30 -11.88 3.06
CA GLN A 7 1.90 -11.45 3.11
C GLN A 7 1.54 -10.85 4.48
N LYS A 8 2.01 -11.46 5.58
CA LYS A 8 1.85 -10.92 6.94
C LYS A 8 2.52 -9.55 7.09
N PHE A 9 3.74 -9.39 6.54
CA PHE A 9 4.43 -8.12 6.56
C PHE A 9 3.70 -7.04 5.74
N GLU A 10 3.19 -7.39 4.55
CA GLU A 10 2.42 -6.46 3.74
C GLU A 10 1.11 -6.04 4.43
N LEU A 11 0.42 -6.98 5.09
CA LEU A 11 -0.79 -6.69 5.87
C LEU A 11 -0.49 -5.78 7.07
N TYR A 12 0.61 -6.06 7.79
CA TYR A 12 1.08 -5.21 8.88
C TYR A 12 1.38 -3.79 8.38
N PHE A 13 2.12 -3.65 7.28
CA PHE A 13 2.43 -2.34 6.70
C PHE A 13 1.18 -1.57 6.28
N VAL A 14 0.21 -2.24 5.66
CA VAL A 14 -1.10 -1.65 5.31
C VAL A 14 -1.84 -1.17 6.56
N SER A 15 -1.88 -1.99 7.62
CA SER A 15 -2.51 -1.62 8.88
C SER A 15 -1.86 -0.38 9.50
N VAL A 16 -0.51 -0.32 9.49
CA VAL A 16 0.24 0.83 9.99
C VAL A 16 -0.08 2.09 9.19
N ALA A 17 -0.21 2.00 7.86
CA ALA A 17 -0.58 3.14 7.03
C ALA A 17 -1.97 3.70 7.40
N PHE A 18 -2.97 2.83 7.59
CA PHE A 18 -4.30 3.26 8.02
C PHE A 18 -4.31 3.78 9.45
N THR A 19 -3.58 3.16 10.37
CA THR A 19 -3.46 3.62 11.76
C THR A 19 -2.81 5.00 11.83
N LEU A 20 -1.72 5.23 11.09
CA LEU A 20 -1.07 6.54 11.03
C LEU A 20 -1.97 7.60 10.38
N ALA A 21 -2.71 7.26 9.32
CA ALA A 21 -3.70 8.16 8.73
C ALA A 21 -4.79 8.52 9.75
N GLY A 22 -5.36 7.53 10.44
CA GLY A 22 -6.39 7.73 11.46
C GLY A 22 -5.90 8.56 12.65
N LEU A 23 -4.73 8.25 13.19
CA LEU A 23 -4.09 9.03 14.25
C LEU A 23 -3.80 10.46 13.80
N SER A 24 -3.36 10.64 12.55
CA SER A 24 -3.10 11.96 12.00
C SER A 24 -4.38 12.81 11.92
N VAL A 25 -5.52 12.21 11.54
CA VAL A 25 -6.81 12.91 11.53
C VAL A 25 -7.28 13.25 12.94
N GLN A 26 -7.16 12.32 13.90
CA GLN A 26 -7.62 12.54 15.28
C GLN A 26 -6.81 13.61 16.02
N THR A 27 -5.52 13.74 15.71
CA THR A 27 -4.61 14.72 16.32
C THR A 27 -4.65 16.10 15.64
N ALA A 28 -5.55 16.29 14.68
CA ALA A 28 -5.65 17.52 13.90
C ALA A 28 -6.12 18.71 14.74
N THR A 29 -5.19 19.60 15.08
CA THR A 29 -5.49 20.91 15.67
C THR A 29 -5.73 21.95 14.58
N ARG A 30 -6.77 22.79 14.74
CA ARG A 30 -7.07 23.92 13.83
C ARG A 30 -6.19 25.16 14.06
N SER A 31 -5.33 25.17 15.06
CA SER A 31 -4.45 26.30 15.36
C SER A 31 -3.26 26.35 14.40
N GLY A 32 -2.92 27.52 13.87
CA GLY A 32 -1.74 27.73 13.02
C GLY A 32 -2.04 28.36 11.66
N PRO A 33 -1.04 28.48 10.78
CA PRO A 33 -1.18 29.18 9.51
C PRO A 33 -2.07 28.41 8.51
N PRO A 34 -2.81 29.11 7.64
CA PRO A 34 -3.84 28.51 6.78
C PRO A 34 -3.29 27.53 5.73
N TRP A 35 -2.02 27.66 5.35
CA TRP A 35 -1.36 26.74 4.40
C TRP A 35 -1.10 25.35 4.99
N ARG A 36 -1.13 25.20 6.32
CA ARG A 36 -0.88 23.92 7.00
C ARG A 36 -1.97 22.90 6.72
N LEU A 37 -3.22 23.34 6.73
CA LEU A 37 -4.40 22.48 6.56
C LEU A 37 -4.41 21.73 5.22
N PRO A 38 -4.19 22.35 4.05
CA PRO A 38 -4.12 21.61 2.78
C PRO A 38 -2.94 20.64 2.71
N ILE A 39 -1.80 20.93 3.34
CA ILE A 39 -0.64 20.01 3.41
C ILE A 39 -0.97 18.78 4.27
N GLU A 40 -1.65 18.99 5.38
CA GLU A 40 -2.07 17.92 6.28
C GLU A 40 -3.08 16.99 5.59
N VAL A 41 -4.10 17.57 4.93
CA VAL A 41 -5.08 16.82 4.13
C VAL A 41 -4.42 16.04 2.99
N THR A 42 -3.47 16.65 2.29
CA THR A 42 -2.72 15.96 1.22
C THR A 42 -1.94 14.78 1.79
N GLY A 43 -1.31 14.96 2.96
CA GLY A 43 -0.63 13.89 3.68
C GLY A 43 -1.57 12.73 4.06
N TRP A 44 -2.80 13.04 4.51
CA TRP A 44 -3.82 12.02 4.81
C TRP A 44 -4.23 11.24 3.56
N LEU A 45 -4.49 11.94 2.46
CA LEU A 45 -4.85 11.31 1.18
C LEU A 45 -3.73 10.39 0.68
N LEU A 46 -2.48 10.82 0.79
CA LEU A 46 -1.32 10.00 0.40
C LEU A 46 -1.18 8.74 1.25
N LEU A 47 -1.33 8.86 2.58
CA LEU A 47 -1.29 7.69 3.47
C LEU A 47 -2.45 6.72 3.19
N LEU A 48 -3.64 7.25 2.93
CA LEU A 48 -4.82 6.45 2.57
C LEU A 48 -4.61 5.73 1.23
N VAL A 49 -4.12 6.44 0.20
CA VAL A 49 -3.79 5.86 -1.11
C VAL A 49 -2.72 4.77 -0.97
N ALA A 50 -1.68 5.00 -0.15
CA ALA A 50 -0.66 3.99 0.12
C ALA A 50 -1.26 2.73 0.79
N GLY A 51 -2.18 2.90 1.75
CA GLY A 51 -2.93 1.81 2.36
C GLY A 51 -3.77 1.03 1.34
N LEU A 52 -4.52 1.73 0.48
CA LEU A 52 -5.35 1.12 -0.56
C LEU A 52 -4.53 0.36 -1.61
N ILE A 53 -3.40 0.92 -2.06
CA ILE A 53 -2.49 0.23 -3.00
C ILE A 53 -1.97 -1.06 -2.36
N GLY A 54 -1.59 -1.03 -1.09
CA GLY A 54 -1.14 -2.22 -0.37
C GLY A 54 -2.25 -3.28 -0.26
N LEU A 55 -3.48 -2.87 0.05
CA LEU A 55 -4.62 -3.78 0.12
C LEU A 55 -4.90 -4.45 -1.24
N TRP A 56 -4.84 -3.67 -2.32
CA TRP A 56 -4.99 -4.19 -3.68
C TRP A 56 -3.89 -5.20 -4.05
N ARG A 57 -2.63 -4.95 -3.65
CA ARG A 57 -1.52 -5.90 -3.84
C ARG A 57 -1.76 -7.22 -3.10
N ILE A 58 -2.21 -7.16 -1.84
CA ILE A 58 -2.52 -8.36 -1.04
C ILE A 58 -3.66 -9.14 -1.68
N SER A 59 -4.73 -8.46 -2.13
CA SER A 59 -5.85 -9.10 -2.82
C SER A 59 -5.40 -9.84 -4.09
N LYS A 60 -4.52 -9.24 -4.90
CA LYS A 60 -3.94 -9.89 -6.08
C LYS A 60 -3.03 -11.07 -5.74
N LEU A 61 -2.25 -10.99 -4.66
CA LEU A 61 -1.45 -12.12 -4.18
C LEU A 61 -2.33 -13.28 -3.74
N TRP A 62 -3.42 -13.00 -3.03
CA TRP A 62 -4.37 -14.02 -2.60
C TRP A 62 -5.08 -14.69 -3.79
N LEU A 63 -5.53 -13.90 -4.78
CA LEU A 63 -6.12 -14.45 -6.02
C LEU A 63 -5.17 -15.41 -6.73
N ARG A 64 -3.86 -15.13 -6.71
CA ARG A 64 -2.84 -16.00 -7.29
C ARG A 64 -2.74 -17.32 -6.54
N GLU A 65 -2.80 -17.32 -5.21
CA GLU A 65 -2.72 -18.56 -4.43
C GLU A 65 -3.94 -19.46 -4.64
N VAL A 66 -5.14 -18.88 -4.63
CA VAL A 66 -6.39 -19.62 -4.91
C VAL A 66 -6.38 -20.17 -6.34
N GLY A 67 -5.98 -19.34 -7.32
CA GLY A 67 -5.85 -19.78 -8.70
C GLY A 67 -4.82 -20.90 -8.85
N VAL A 68 -3.67 -20.84 -8.18
CA VAL A 68 -2.64 -21.89 -8.26
C VAL A 68 -3.12 -23.22 -7.64
N ALA A 69 -3.95 -23.19 -6.59
CA ALA A 69 -4.53 -24.39 -6.01
C ALA A 69 -5.46 -25.11 -7.01
N GLU A 70 -6.30 -24.37 -7.72
CA GLU A 70 -7.19 -24.88 -8.78
C GLU A 70 -6.42 -25.36 -10.03
N TYR A 71 -5.21 -24.85 -10.23
CA TYR A 71 -4.33 -25.27 -11.33
C TYR A 71 -3.66 -26.62 -11.13
N GLN A 72 -3.36 -26.98 -9.89
CA GLN A 72 -2.69 -28.24 -9.60
C GLN A 72 -3.59 -29.44 -9.95
N GLU A 73 -4.91 -29.24 -9.94
CA GLU A 73 -5.90 -30.23 -10.38
C GLU A 73 -6.08 -30.28 -11.90
N SER A 74 -5.85 -29.19 -12.63
CA SER A 74 -6.11 -29.08 -14.08
C SER A 74 -4.88 -29.30 -14.98
N GLN A 75 -3.77 -29.80 -14.42
CA GLN A 75 -2.44 -29.93 -15.05
C GLN A 75 -2.33 -30.90 -16.25
N TRP A 76 -3.44 -31.28 -16.90
CA TRP A 76 -3.45 -32.17 -18.07
C TRP A 76 -3.37 -31.46 -19.44
N SER A 77 -3.33 -30.12 -19.53
CA SER A 77 -3.40 -29.40 -20.82
C SER A 77 -2.19 -28.52 -21.14
N ALA A 78 -1.22 -29.06 -21.89
CA ALA A 78 0.06 -28.41 -22.25
C ALA A 78 -0.07 -27.04 -22.97
N SER A 79 -1.17 -26.82 -23.71
CA SER A 79 -1.39 -25.60 -24.51
C SER A 79 -1.57 -24.31 -23.70
N ASN A 80 -1.92 -24.41 -22.40
CA ASN A 80 -2.18 -23.24 -21.55
C ASN A 80 -0.95 -22.78 -20.75
N SER A 81 0.17 -23.50 -20.80
CA SER A 81 1.33 -23.25 -19.94
C SER A 81 2.13 -21.99 -20.34
N ALA A 82 2.35 -21.77 -21.64
CA ALA A 82 3.13 -20.64 -22.15
C ALA A 82 2.40 -19.29 -22.01
N LEU A 83 1.12 -19.22 -22.39
CA LEU A 83 0.30 -18.01 -22.27
C LEU A 83 0.20 -17.53 -20.82
N LYS A 84 0.12 -18.48 -19.88
CA LYS A 84 -0.02 -18.19 -18.45
C LYS A 84 1.31 -17.84 -17.77
N ALA A 85 2.43 -18.35 -18.28
CA ALA A 85 3.75 -17.88 -17.86
C ALA A 85 3.94 -16.39 -18.21
N GLU A 86 3.46 -15.96 -19.38
CA GLU A 86 3.46 -14.55 -19.78
C GLU A 86 2.61 -13.68 -18.83
N GLU A 87 1.39 -14.10 -18.49
CA GLU A 87 0.54 -13.37 -17.55
C GLU A 87 1.17 -13.24 -16.15
N LEU A 88 1.78 -14.31 -15.63
CA LEU A 88 2.47 -14.31 -14.35
C LEU A 88 3.63 -13.31 -14.33
N THR A 89 4.45 -13.28 -15.38
CA THR A 89 5.57 -12.33 -15.47
C THR A 89 5.09 -10.88 -15.58
N ARG A 90 4.01 -10.63 -16.33
CA ARG A 90 3.38 -9.30 -16.40
C ARG A 90 2.86 -8.86 -15.03
N LEU A 91 2.20 -9.76 -14.30
CA LEU A 91 1.68 -9.49 -12.96
C LEU A 91 2.80 -9.20 -11.96
N GLU A 92 3.90 -9.96 -12.02
CA GLU A 92 5.06 -9.73 -11.15
C GLU A 92 5.68 -8.35 -11.38
N LYS A 93 5.80 -7.93 -12.64
CA LYS A 93 6.29 -6.58 -12.99
C LYS A 93 5.40 -5.50 -12.40
N TYR A 94 4.06 -5.64 -12.51
CA TYR A 94 3.13 -4.70 -11.88
C TYR A 94 3.28 -4.69 -10.36
N ILE A 95 3.26 -5.85 -9.69
CA ILE A 95 3.39 -5.93 -8.23
C ILE A 95 4.65 -5.24 -7.72
N ARG A 96 5.77 -5.36 -8.45
CA ARG A 96 7.05 -4.70 -8.11
C ARG A 96 6.98 -3.18 -8.27
N ILE A 97 6.38 -2.69 -9.34
CA ILE A 97 6.19 -1.25 -9.59
C ILE A 97 5.27 -0.65 -8.51
N PHE A 98 4.12 -1.28 -8.27
CA PHE A 98 3.18 -0.84 -7.26
C PHE A 98 3.76 -0.87 -5.84
N GLY A 99 4.67 -1.80 -5.53
CA GLY A 99 5.40 -1.78 -4.26
C GLY A 99 6.27 -0.53 -4.07
N LYS A 100 6.98 -0.11 -5.13
CA LYS A 100 7.76 1.15 -5.09
C LYS A 100 6.86 2.38 -4.96
N VAL A 101 5.75 2.40 -5.69
CA VAL A 101 4.75 3.48 -5.61
C VAL A 101 4.17 3.56 -4.20
N GLN A 102 3.72 2.43 -3.64
CA GLN A 102 3.19 2.36 -2.28
C GLN A 102 4.16 2.94 -1.26
N TYR A 103 5.43 2.53 -1.32
CA TYR A 103 6.45 3.03 -0.39
C TYR A 103 6.72 4.53 -0.59
N GLY A 104 6.82 5.00 -1.83
CA GLY A 104 7.00 6.41 -2.15
C GLY A 104 5.84 7.28 -1.65
N THR A 105 4.61 6.86 -1.94
CA THR A 105 3.39 7.55 -1.50
C THR A 105 3.28 7.55 0.03
N PHE A 106 3.59 6.43 0.68
CA PHE A 106 3.62 6.35 2.15
C PHE A 106 4.63 7.31 2.76
N LEU A 107 5.89 7.30 2.28
CA LEU A 107 6.95 8.14 2.81
C LEU A 107 6.63 9.62 2.62
N LEU A 108 6.15 9.99 1.43
CA LEU A 108 5.78 11.37 1.12
C LEU A 108 4.59 11.84 1.99
N GLY A 109 3.57 10.99 2.16
CA GLY A 109 2.44 11.27 3.06
C GLY A 109 2.88 11.43 4.52
N PHE A 110 3.74 10.53 5.01
CA PHE A 110 4.26 10.56 6.37
C PHE A 110 5.09 11.82 6.63
N VAL A 111 6.06 12.12 5.77
CA VAL A 111 6.91 13.32 5.88
C VAL A 111 6.05 14.60 5.81
N SER A 112 5.05 14.65 4.92
CA SER A 112 4.12 15.78 4.82
C SER A 112 3.37 16.02 6.13
N VAL A 113 2.83 14.96 6.74
CA VAL A 113 2.13 15.04 8.03
C VAL A 113 3.08 15.49 9.15
N VAL A 114 4.26 14.88 9.24
CA VAL A 114 5.25 15.21 10.29
C VAL A 114 5.74 16.65 10.16
N ALA A 115 6.04 17.11 8.94
CA ALA A 115 6.45 18.49 8.69
C ALA A 115 5.35 19.49 9.05
N SER A 116 4.09 19.19 8.68
CA SER A 116 2.93 19.99 9.07
C SER A 116 2.79 20.10 10.59
N ARG A 117 2.98 19.00 11.31
CA ARG A 117 2.93 18.94 12.78
C ARG A 117 4.11 19.67 13.44
N ALA A 118 5.31 19.54 12.91
CA ALA A 118 6.48 20.25 13.41
C ALA A 118 6.30 21.77 13.25
N ALA A 119 5.79 22.22 12.11
CA ALA A 119 5.47 23.63 11.89
C ALA A 119 4.39 24.15 12.85
N ALA A 120 3.41 23.31 13.21
CA ALA A 120 2.40 23.66 14.21
C ALA A 120 3.01 23.98 15.58
N LEU A 121 3.97 23.17 16.03
CA LEU A 121 4.62 23.32 17.35
C LEU A 121 5.60 24.49 17.40
N LEU A 122 6.22 24.85 16.26
CA LEU A 122 7.17 25.96 16.17
C LEU A 122 6.49 27.32 16.03
N CYS A 123 5.26 27.35 15.51
CA CYS A 123 4.48 28.57 15.28
C CYS A 123 3.34 28.77 16.31
N SER A 124 3.20 27.87 17.28
CA SER A 124 2.29 28.02 18.44
C SER A 124 2.99 28.69 19.61
#